data_AF-A0A8D8QTT7-F1
#
_entry.id   AF-A0A8D8QTT7-F1
#
_cell.length_a   1.000
_cell.length_b   1.000
_cell.length_c   1.000
_cell.angle_alpha   90.00
_cell.angle_beta   90.00
_cell.angle_gamma   90.00
#
_symmetry.space_group_name_H-M   'P 1'
#
loop_
_entity.id
_entity.type
_entity.pdbx_description
1 polymer ?
#
loop_
_entity_poly.entity_id
_entity_poly.type
_entity_poly.pdbx_seq_one_letter_code
_entity_poly.pdbx_strand_id
1 'polypeptide(L)'
;MCFLFQGKSPKKKQVKKRKKRTYQRQKQFCKICKKLVSQLPRHLTTHKETDPEMRKLEFLSPKRRTMFLSKIRKEGAYLLNTSSASTDVITSRPSVTKKKEEYEFCPNCKFMYLNLKKHLTRCKGIGSKKTVDMKPGYETDDMILIEEVLNNMKNDHIFELIAKDRLILEYGSRLLAKNRKEKNIFYHVATKMREVGRLVDQLRSQTQGSIKQLEQCLEPASFPKVVQAIKVICGFDPVKNTYEIPSLPTKIGFALKELKRIKNIWSNYSTSKYYTKRIIVTRSTTMRDKLSERTNGTRNVPYLKHPT
;
A
#
# COMPACT_ATOMS: atom_id res chain seq x y z
N MET A 1 -4.02 -15.14 77.62
CA MET A 1 -4.01 -15.53 76.20
C MET A 1 -3.00 -14.67 75.45
N CYS A 2 -1.82 -15.20 75.13
CA CYS A 2 -0.86 -14.56 74.22
C CYS A 2 -0.55 -15.57 73.11
N PHE A 3 -0.98 -15.27 71.89
CA PHE A 3 -0.71 -16.07 70.70
C PHE A 3 0.76 -15.88 70.28
N LEU A 4 1.53 -16.98 70.25
CA LEU A 4 2.87 -17.03 69.66
C LEU A 4 2.76 -17.04 68.13
N PHE A 5 3.15 -15.94 67.48
CA PHE A 5 3.34 -15.88 66.04
C PHE A 5 4.69 -16.51 65.65
N GLN A 6 4.65 -17.64 64.95
CA GLN A 6 5.83 -18.24 64.30
C GLN A 6 6.18 -17.46 63.01
N GLY A 7 7.25 -16.65 63.05
CA GLY A 7 7.81 -16.00 61.87
C GLY A 7 8.65 -16.97 61.03
N LYS A 8 8.16 -17.35 59.84
CA LYS A 8 8.94 -18.13 58.86
C LYS A 8 9.96 -17.23 58.15
N SER A 9 11.23 -17.61 58.18
CA SER A 9 12.35 -16.93 57.51
C SER A 9 12.22 -16.97 55.98
N PRO A 10 12.57 -15.90 55.23
CA PRO A 10 12.41 -15.87 53.78
C PRO A 10 13.50 -16.70 53.07
N LYS A 11 13.07 -17.69 52.27
CA LYS A 11 13.96 -18.50 51.41
C LYS A 11 14.60 -17.62 50.32
N LYS A 12 15.93 -17.49 50.35
CA LYS A 12 16.74 -16.83 49.31
C LYS A 12 16.57 -17.56 47.96
N LYS A 13 15.89 -16.91 46.99
CA LYS A 13 15.83 -17.38 45.59
C LYS A 13 17.18 -17.13 44.92
N GLN A 14 17.93 -18.18 44.61
CA GLN A 14 19.12 -18.10 43.76
C GLN A 14 18.74 -17.61 42.35
N VAL A 15 19.16 -16.40 42.00
CA VAL A 15 19.02 -15.85 40.65
C VAL A 15 20.08 -16.50 39.76
N LYS A 16 19.68 -17.49 38.95
CA LYS A 16 20.53 -18.04 37.88
C LYS A 16 20.86 -16.92 36.88
N LYS A 17 22.11 -16.45 36.87
CA LYS A 17 22.62 -15.48 35.88
C LYS A 17 22.44 -16.07 34.47
N ARG A 18 21.55 -15.45 33.67
CA ARG A 18 21.38 -15.79 32.24
C ARG A 18 22.68 -15.46 31.50
N LYS A 19 23.38 -16.47 30.97
CA LYS A 19 24.51 -16.27 30.03
C LYS A 19 24.03 -15.37 28.89
N LYS A 20 24.65 -14.19 28.72
CA LYS A 20 24.37 -13.27 27.59
C LYS A 20 24.71 -14.02 26.29
N ARG A 21 23.70 -14.26 25.44
CA ARG A 21 23.91 -14.83 24.11
C ARG A 21 24.64 -13.80 23.24
N THR A 22 25.90 -14.03 22.92
CA THR A 22 26.71 -13.25 21.97
C THR A 22 26.26 -13.57 20.55
N TYR A 23 25.38 -12.74 19.99
CA TYR A 23 24.99 -12.84 18.59
C TYR A 23 26.10 -12.24 17.71
N GLN A 24 26.73 -13.02 16.84
CA GLN A 24 27.71 -12.48 15.91
C GLN A 24 27.02 -11.54 14.91
N ARG A 25 27.56 -10.33 14.74
CA ARG A 25 27.09 -9.38 13.73
C ARG A 25 27.52 -9.88 12.36
N GLN A 26 26.61 -10.58 11.68
CA GLN A 26 26.84 -11.10 10.34
C GLN A 26 26.84 -9.97 9.30
N LYS A 27 27.83 -10.00 8.39
CA LYS A 27 27.88 -9.14 7.21
C LYS A 27 26.65 -9.39 6.32
N GLN A 28 26.26 -8.39 5.55
CA GLN A 28 25.11 -8.43 4.65
C GLN A 28 25.59 -8.40 3.22
N PHE A 29 24.95 -9.16 2.34
CA PHE A 29 25.32 -9.18 0.93
C PHE A 29 24.54 -8.11 0.16
N CYS A 30 25.24 -7.24 -0.56
CA CYS A 30 24.60 -6.27 -1.43
C CYS A 30 24.25 -6.92 -2.78
N LYS A 31 22.96 -6.94 -3.15
CA LYS A 31 22.51 -7.49 -4.43
C LYS A 31 23.01 -6.71 -5.67
N ILE A 32 23.40 -5.45 -5.48
CA ILE A 32 23.78 -4.52 -6.56
C ILE A 32 25.24 -4.73 -6.94
N CYS A 33 26.16 -4.48 -5.99
CA CYS A 33 27.60 -4.60 -6.25
C CYS A 33 28.20 -5.96 -5.87
N LYS A 34 27.38 -6.90 -5.37
CA LYS A 34 27.78 -8.27 -4.99
C LYS A 34 28.88 -8.32 -3.91
N LYS A 35 28.94 -7.32 -3.02
CA LYS A 35 29.91 -7.24 -1.91
C LYS A 35 29.27 -7.52 -0.55
N LEU A 36 30.04 -8.12 0.36
CA LEU A 36 29.69 -8.27 1.77
C LEU A 36 30.02 -7.00 2.56
N VAL A 37 29.00 -6.42 3.21
CA VAL A 37 29.10 -5.15 3.93
C VAL A 37 28.56 -5.25 5.36
N SER A 38 29.16 -4.52 6.29
CA SER A 38 28.74 -4.52 7.70
C SER A 38 27.47 -3.68 7.94
N GLN A 39 27.26 -2.62 7.16
CA GLN A 39 26.15 -1.68 7.31
C GLN A 39 25.42 -1.48 5.97
N LEU A 40 24.57 -2.44 5.61
CA LEU A 40 23.82 -2.43 4.35
C LEU A 40 23.04 -1.11 4.13
N PRO A 41 22.32 -0.52 5.10
CA PRO A 41 21.55 0.71 4.85
C PRO A 41 22.41 1.90 4.45
N ARG A 42 23.61 2.03 5.03
CA ARG A 42 24.58 3.07 4.68
C ARG A 42 25.24 2.75 3.34
N HIS A 43 25.54 1.49 3.08
CA HIS A 43 26.10 1.09 1.80
C HIS A 43 25.13 1.37 0.63
N LEU A 44 23.83 1.11 0.78
CA LEU A 44 22.86 1.35 -0.28
C LEU A 44 22.72 2.83 -0.66
N THR A 45 23.18 3.77 0.17
CA THR A 45 23.17 5.19 -0.21
C THR A 45 24.18 5.54 -1.30
N THR A 46 25.23 4.73 -1.48
CA THR A 46 26.21 4.92 -2.56
C THR A 46 25.69 4.44 -3.91
N HIS A 47 24.60 3.65 -3.92
CA HIS A 47 23.98 3.11 -5.14
C HIS A 47 22.79 3.93 -5.63
N LYS A 48 22.51 5.10 -5.05
CA LYS A 48 21.32 5.91 -5.41
C LYS A 48 21.33 6.41 -6.85
N GLU A 49 22.53 6.65 -7.39
CA GLU A 49 22.73 7.14 -8.76
C GLU A 49 22.74 5.99 -9.77
N THR A 50 23.26 4.83 -9.36
CA THR A 50 23.39 3.65 -10.21
C THR A 50 22.15 2.75 -10.21
N ASP A 51 21.35 2.78 -9.14
CA ASP A 51 20.14 1.98 -8.97
C ASP A 51 18.94 2.87 -8.53
N PRO A 52 17.99 3.15 -9.46
CA PRO A 52 16.81 3.94 -9.16
C PRO A 52 15.93 3.39 -8.03
N GLU A 53 15.97 2.08 -7.74
CA GLU A 53 15.26 1.46 -6.62
C GLU A 53 15.81 1.97 -5.28
N MET A 54 17.12 2.26 -5.20
CA MET A 54 17.77 2.73 -3.97
C MET A 54 17.48 4.20 -3.66
N ARG A 55 17.18 5.01 -4.69
CA ARG A 55 16.73 6.41 -4.52
C ARG A 55 15.46 6.51 -3.68
N LYS A 56 14.60 5.47 -3.72
CA LYS A 56 13.37 5.41 -2.90
C LYS A 56 13.64 5.58 -1.41
N LEU A 57 14.80 5.13 -0.89
CA LEU A 57 15.14 5.18 0.53
C LEU A 57 15.04 6.57 1.17
N GLU A 58 15.26 7.64 0.41
CA GLU A 58 15.19 9.04 0.89
C GLU A 58 13.75 9.50 1.18
N PHE A 59 12.80 8.96 0.43
CA PHE A 59 11.41 9.39 0.46
C PHE A 59 10.51 8.45 1.28
N LEU A 60 11.06 7.34 1.79
CA LEU A 60 10.32 6.37 2.60
C LEU A 60 10.22 6.80 4.06
N SER A 61 9.02 6.63 4.64
CA SER A 61 8.82 6.76 6.09
C SER A 61 9.63 5.70 6.87
N PRO A 62 9.93 5.91 8.16
CA PRO A 62 10.76 4.98 8.94
C PRO A 62 10.29 3.53 8.89
N LYS A 63 8.99 3.28 9.02
CA LYS A 63 8.39 1.93 8.93
C LYS A 63 8.64 1.29 7.56
N ARG A 64 8.43 2.05 6.49
CA ARG A 64 8.60 1.57 5.10
C ARG A 64 10.06 1.38 4.75
N ARG A 65 10.93 2.27 5.22
CA ARG A 65 12.38 2.14 5.09
C ARG A 65 12.86 0.82 5.72
N THR A 66 12.38 0.48 6.91
CA THR A 66 12.69 -0.81 7.56
C THR A 66 12.19 -2.01 6.74
N MET A 67 10.97 -1.96 6.19
CA MET A 67 10.43 -3.03 5.34
C MET A 67 11.23 -3.20 4.05
N PHE A 68 11.54 -2.08 3.38
CA PHE A 68 12.31 -2.06 2.14
C PHE A 68 13.74 -2.61 2.37
N LEU A 69 14.44 -2.14 3.40
CA LEU A 69 15.76 -2.65 3.77
C LEU A 69 15.73 -4.15 4.12
N SER A 70 14.65 -4.62 4.77
CA SER A 70 14.44 -6.04 5.05
C SER A 70 14.30 -6.86 3.77
N LYS A 71 13.57 -6.35 2.77
CA LYS A 71 13.43 -6.98 1.44
C LYS A 71 14.80 -7.11 0.76
N ILE A 72 15.53 -6.01 0.62
CA ILE A 72 16.85 -5.98 -0.03
C ILE A 72 17.85 -6.91 0.67
N ARG A 73 17.84 -6.92 2.01
CA ARG A 73 18.64 -7.85 2.81
C ARG A 73 18.36 -9.30 2.49
N LYS A 74 17.08 -9.68 2.37
CA LYS A 74 16.69 -11.06 2.08
C LYS A 74 17.07 -11.48 0.66
N GLU A 75 16.89 -10.59 -0.32
CA GLU A 75 17.29 -10.82 -1.70
C GLU A 75 18.80 -11.03 -1.81
N GLY A 76 19.59 -10.15 -1.19
CA GLY A 76 21.05 -10.30 -1.17
C GLY A 76 21.49 -11.61 -0.51
N ALA A 77 20.88 -11.97 0.62
CA ALA A 77 21.20 -13.24 1.28
C ALA A 77 20.81 -14.46 0.45
N TYR A 78 19.66 -14.41 -0.25
CA TYR A 78 19.26 -15.48 -1.16
C TYR A 78 20.30 -15.66 -2.27
N LEU A 79 20.69 -14.57 -2.94
CA LEU A 79 21.72 -14.59 -4.00
C LEU A 79 23.04 -15.19 -3.53
N LEU A 80 23.51 -14.80 -2.33
CA LEU A 80 24.75 -15.34 -1.76
C LEU A 80 24.62 -16.84 -1.47
N ASN A 81 23.54 -17.25 -0.79
CA ASN A 81 23.40 -18.61 -0.30
C ASN A 81 23.10 -19.62 -1.42
N THR A 82 22.52 -19.18 -2.53
CA THR A 82 22.33 -20.01 -3.73
C THR A 82 23.52 -19.98 -4.67
N SER A 83 24.49 -19.09 -4.47
CA SER A 83 25.74 -19.09 -5.23
C SER A 83 26.60 -20.28 -4.81
N SER A 84 27.06 -21.08 -5.78
CA SER A 84 28.00 -22.18 -5.57
C SER A 84 29.43 -21.71 -5.27
N ALA A 85 29.73 -20.44 -5.53
CA ALA A 85 31.09 -19.89 -5.44
C ALA A 85 31.44 -19.26 -4.08
N SER A 86 30.48 -19.15 -3.14
CA SER A 86 30.69 -18.48 -1.85
C SER A 86 30.67 -19.47 -0.69
N THR A 87 31.71 -19.42 0.15
CA THR A 87 31.74 -20.11 1.45
C THR A 87 30.95 -19.36 2.54
N ASP A 88 30.71 -18.06 2.33
CA ASP A 88 29.90 -17.24 3.23
C ASP A 88 28.42 -17.58 3.10
N VAL A 89 27.72 -17.65 4.24
CA VAL A 89 26.28 -17.93 4.33
C VAL A 89 25.60 -16.90 5.22
N ILE A 90 24.48 -16.34 4.76
CA ILE A 90 23.65 -15.40 5.53
C ILE A 90 22.36 -16.09 5.99
N THR A 91 22.15 -16.19 7.32
CA THR A 91 21.03 -16.95 7.87
C THR A 91 20.30 -16.18 8.97
N SER A 92 19.09 -16.65 9.32
CA SER A 92 18.38 -16.16 10.49
C SER A 92 19.04 -16.72 11.73
N ARG A 93 19.64 -15.85 12.54
CA ARG A 93 20.40 -16.24 13.74
C ARG A 93 21.64 -17.06 13.37
N PRO A 94 22.71 -16.40 12.91
CA PRO A 94 23.98 -17.06 12.65
C PRO A 94 24.51 -17.65 13.95
N SER A 95 24.99 -18.89 13.84
CA SER A 95 25.60 -19.64 14.94
C SER A 95 26.92 -20.19 14.44
N VAL A 96 27.95 -20.14 15.29
CA VAL A 96 29.26 -20.73 15.01
C VAL A 96 29.18 -22.25 14.93
N THR A 97 28.21 -22.84 15.62
CA THR A 97 28.06 -24.30 15.76
C THR A 97 27.16 -24.94 14.70
N LYS A 98 26.39 -24.15 13.95
CA LYS A 98 25.38 -24.68 13.03
C LYS A 98 25.86 -24.59 11.59
N LYS A 99 25.73 -25.68 10.84
CA LYS A 99 26.12 -25.75 9.42
C LYS A 99 25.00 -25.23 8.51
N LYS A 100 25.33 -24.90 7.25
CA LYS A 100 24.40 -24.33 6.26
C LYS A 100 23.21 -25.26 6.02
N GLU A 101 23.46 -26.56 5.98
CA GLU A 101 22.50 -27.63 5.68
C GLU A 101 21.42 -27.76 6.78
N GLU A 102 21.71 -27.28 8.00
CA GLU A 102 20.74 -27.23 9.09
C GLU A 102 19.72 -26.08 8.94
N TYR A 103 19.93 -25.19 7.97
CA TYR A 103 19.01 -24.10 7.68
C TYR A 103 18.22 -24.40 6.40
N GLU A 104 16.94 -24.07 6.42
CA GLU A 104 16.06 -24.27 5.27
C GLU A 104 15.60 -22.92 4.69
N PHE A 105 15.49 -22.85 3.37
CA PHE A 105 14.90 -21.69 2.71
C PHE A 105 13.40 -21.63 2.99
N CYS A 106 12.92 -20.45 3.39
CA CYS A 106 11.50 -20.18 3.40
C CYS A 106 10.97 -20.02 1.96
N PRO A 107 9.97 -20.80 1.52
CA PRO A 107 9.40 -20.65 0.17
C PRO A 107 8.80 -19.26 -0.05
N ASN A 108 8.28 -18.62 1.00
CA ASN A 108 7.60 -17.34 0.89
C ASN A 108 8.54 -16.14 0.85
N CYS A 109 9.59 -16.11 1.69
CA CYS A 109 10.48 -14.94 1.79
C CYS A 109 11.93 -15.21 1.35
N LYS A 110 12.22 -16.42 0.86
CA LYS A 110 13.49 -16.86 0.30
C LYS A 110 14.71 -16.68 1.22
N PHE A 111 14.48 -16.52 2.52
CA PHE A 111 15.54 -16.40 3.52
C PHE A 111 15.69 -17.71 4.29
N MET A 112 16.91 -18.00 4.75
CA MET A 112 17.24 -19.25 5.45
C MET A 112 16.94 -19.16 6.96
N TYR A 113 16.28 -20.19 7.51
CA TYR A 113 15.92 -20.28 8.93
C TYR A 113 16.25 -21.66 9.50
N LEU A 114 16.79 -21.68 10.73
CA LEU A 114 17.04 -22.93 11.47
C LEU A 114 15.74 -23.62 11.93
N ASN A 115 14.67 -22.85 12.12
CA ASN A 115 13.36 -23.36 12.55
C ASN A 115 12.29 -22.87 11.56
N LEU A 116 12.26 -23.45 10.37
CA LEU A 116 11.37 -23.00 9.30
C LEU A 116 9.90 -23.08 9.70
N LYS A 117 9.45 -24.18 10.34
CA LYS A 117 8.05 -24.34 10.81
C LYS A 117 7.58 -23.18 11.69
N LYS A 118 8.41 -22.74 12.65
CA LYS A 118 8.09 -21.59 13.53
C LYS A 118 8.12 -20.26 12.78
N HIS A 119 8.92 -20.15 11.73
CA HIS A 119 8.94 -18.97 10.89
C HIS A 119 7.69 -18.89 10.01
N LEU A 120 7.27 -20.00 9.39
CA LEU A 120 6.12 -20.05 8.47
C LEU A 120 4.83 -19.52 9.12
N THR A 121 4.60 -19.78 10.41
CA THR A 121 3.43 -19.25 11.15
C THR A 121 3.39 -17.72 11.26
N ARG A 122 4.50 -17.04 11.01
CA ARG A 122 4.64 -15.56 11.11
C ARG A 122 5.26 -14.95 9.87
N CYS A 123 5.48 -15.75 8.82
CA CYS A 123 6.19 -15.31 7.64
C CYS A 123 5.26 -14.43 6.79
N LYS A 124 5.67 -13.19 6.56
CA LYS A 124 4.93 -12.24 5.74
C LYS A 124 5.29 -12.29 4.25
N GLY A 125 6.08 -13.28 3.84
CA GLY A 125 6.54 -13.50 2.46
C GLY A 125 7.22 -12.31 1.79
N ILE A 126 7.66 -12.52 0.55
CA ILE A 126 7.80 -11.47 -0.46
C ILE A 126 6.73 -11.87 -1.49
N GLY A 127 5.49 -11.42 -1.27
CA GLY A 127 4.34 -11.72 -2.16
C GLY A 127 3.46 -12.92 -1.78
N SER A 128 3.42 -13.35 -0.51
CA SER A 128 2.53 -14.45 -0.11
C SER A 128 1.05 -14.05 -0.12
N LYS A 129 0.35 -14.36 -1.22
CA LYS A 129 -1.09 -14.61 -1.22
C LYS A 129 -1.32 -15.98 -0.58
N LYS A 130 -1.47 -16.01 0.74
CA LYS A 130 -2.27 -17.00 1.50
C LYS A 130 -2.28 -16.60 2.98
N THR A 131 -3.46 -16.14 3.38
CA THR A 131 -4.09 -16.30 4.70
C THR A 131 -3.10 -16.52 5.83
N VAL A 132 -2.41 -15.45 6.22
CA VAL A 132 -1.93 -15.36 7.59
C VAL A 132 -3.19 -15.23 8.42
N ASP A 133 -3.41 -16.16 9.37
CA ASP A 133 -4.22 -15.91 10.56
C ASP A 133 -3.58 -14.76 11.34
N MET A 134 -3.79 -13.57 10.78
CA MET A 134 -3.40 -12.30 11.31
C MET A 134 -4.58 -11.90 12.17
N LYS A 135 -4.40 -11.93 13.49
CA LYS A 135 -5.26 -11.20 14.40
C LYS A 135 -5.60 -9.83 13.77
N PRO A 136 -6.87 -9.42 13.75
CA PRO A 136 -7.40 -8.37 12.89
C PRO A 136 -6.68 -7.06 13.19
N GLY A 137 -5.72 -6.73 12.33
CA GLY A 137 -4.80 -5.63 12.50
C GLY A 137 -4.53 -4.98 11.15
N TYR A 138 -5.61 -4.44 10.57
CA TYR A 138 -5.63 -3.46 9.48
C TYR A 138 -4.65 -3.71 8.34
N GLU A 139 -5.08 -4.49 7.34
CA GLU A 139 -4.87 -4.02 5.97
C GLU A 139 -5.47 -2.61 5.91
N THR A 140 -4.63 -1.60 5.67
CA THR A 140 -5.14 -0.23 5.54
C THR A 140 -6.12 -0.24 4.36
N ASP A 141 -7.32 0.33 4.53
CA ASP A 141 -8.34 0.40 3.46
C ASP A 141 -7.75 0.85 2.12
N ASP A 142 -6.71 1.69 2.16
CA ASP A 142 -5.94 2.14 1.01
C ASP A 142 -5.27 1.03 0.18
N MET A 143 -4.76 -0.05 0.79
CA MET A 143 -4.14 -1.16 0.05
C MET A 143 -5.19 -2.03 -0.62
N ILE A 144 -6.30 -2.30 0.09
CA ILE A 144 -7.46 -3.01 -0.48
C ILE A 144 -8.05 -2.20 -1.64
N LEU A 145 -8.17 -0.87 -1.49
CA LEU A 145 -8.65 0.00 -2.56
C LEU A 145 -7.77 -0.11 -3.81
N ILE A 146 -6.45 -0.16 -3.67
CA ILE A 146 -5.55 -0.31 -4.81
C ILE A 146 -5.69 -1.70 -5.43
N GLU A 147 -5.54 -2.74 -4.61
CA GLU A 147 -5.40 -4.12 -5.09
C GLU A 147 -6.70 -4.72 -5.62
N GLU A 148 -7.84 -4.41 -5.01
CA GLU A 148 -9.11 -5.06 -5.30
C GLU A 148 -10.09 -4.16 -6.07
N VAL A 149 -9.97 -2.83 -5.95
CA VAL A 149 -10.88 -1.89 -6.63
C VAL A 149 -10.21 -1.25 -7.85
N LEU A 150 -9.15 -0.49 -7.65
CA LEU A 150 -8.51 0.30 -8.70
C LEU A 150 -7.85 -0.60 -9.75
N ASN A 151 -7.23 -1.71 -9.32
CA ASN A 151 -6.58 -2.62 -10.23
C ASN A 151 -7.53 -3.34 -11.19
N ASN A 152 -8.78 -3.53 -10.78
CA ASN A 152 -9.82 -4.21 -11.55
C ASN A 152 -10.75 -3.22 -12.27
N MET A 153 -10.49 -1.91 -12.15
CA MET A 153 -11.26 -0.89 -12.85
C MET A 153 -10.84 -0.80 -14.32
N LYS A 154 -11.81 -0.52 -15.20
CA LYS A 154 -11.51 -0.24 -16.62
C LYS A 154 -10.49 0.88 -16.76
N ASN A 155 -9.41 0.63 -17.50
CA ASN A 155 -8.33 1.58 -17.72
C ASN A 155 -8.68 2.59 -18.83
N ASP A 156 -9.46 3.61 -18.47
CA ASP A 156 -9.87 4.71 -19.35
C ASP A 156 -9.56 6.08 -18.75
N HIS A 157 -9.97 7.17 -19.43
CA HIS A 157 -9.69 8.53 -18.95
C HIS A 157 -10.36 8.81 -17.60
N ILE A 158 -11.52 8.20 -17.33
CA ILE A 158 -12.19 8.27 -16.03
C ILE A 158 -11.32 7.63 -14.94
N PHE A 159 -10.71 6.47 -15.19
CA PHE A 159 -9.77 5.88 -14.24
C PHE A 159 -8.59 6.82 -13.95
N GLU A 160 -7.99 7.44 -14.97
CA GLU A 160 -6.88 8.37 -14.75
C GLU A 160 -7.28 9.58 -13.91
N LEU A 161 -8.48 10.12 -14.16
CA LEU A 161 -9.04 11.22 -13.40
C LEU A 161 -9.17 10.82 -11.93
N ILE A 162 -9.80 9.67 -11.66
CA ILE A 162 -9.99 9.12 -10.32
C ILE A 162 -8.65 8.89 -9.64
N ALA A 163 -7.67 8.34 -10.36
CA ALA A 163 -6.35 8.03 -9.84
C ALA A 163 -5.57 9.28 -9.40
N LYS A 164 -5.86 10.43 -10.02
CA LYS A 164 -5.23 11.73 -9.71
C LYS A 164 -6.04 12.53 -8.68
N ASP A 165 -7.33 12.24 -8.49
CA ASP A 165 -8.20 12.97 -7.57
C ASP A 165 -8.16 12.39 -6.15
N ARG A 166 -7.61 13.17 -5.22
CA ARG A 166 -7.40 12.72 -3.85
C ARG A 166 -8.70 12.46 -3.11
N LEU A 167 -9.72 13.26 -3.35
CA LEU A 167 -10.98 13.23 -2.61
C LEU A 167 -11.82 12.03 -3.06
N ILE A 168 -11.80 11.70 -4.36
CA ILE A 168 -12.44 10.47 -4.87
C ILE A 168 -11.78 9.21 -4.27
N LEU A 169 -10.45 9.17 -4.19
CA LEU A 169 -9.75 8.04 -3.59
C LEU A 169 -10.10 7.86 -2.11
N GLU A 170 -10.20 8.96 -1.35
CA GLU A 170 -10.61 8.93 0.06
C GLU A 170 -12.06 8.47 0.21
N TYR A 171 -12.94 8.90 -0.69
CA TYR A 171 -14.31 8.43 -0.75
C TYR A 171 -14.37 6.91 -0.96
N GLY A 172 -13.58 6.38 -1.89
CA GLY A 172 -13.43 4.94 -2.11
C GLY A 172 -12.98 4.17 -0.86
N SER A 173 -11.91 4.62 -0.19
CA SER A 173 -11.41 3.99 1.03
C SER A 173 -12.48 3.96 2.14
N ARG A 174 -13.27 5.03 2.28
CA ARG A 174 -14.32 5.10 3.30
C ARG A 174 -15.53 4.24 2.97
N LEU A 175 -15.89 4.10 1.70
CA LEU A 175 -16.94 3.16 1.29
C LEU A 175 -16.56 1.71 1.61
N LEU A 176 -15.30 1.34 1.35
CA LEU A 176 -14.78 0.02 1.74
C LEU A 176 -14.88 -0.20 3.25
N ALA A 177 -14.44 0.79 4.04
CA ALA A 177 -14.45 0.69 5.50
C ALA A 177 -15.86 0.51 6.08
N LYS A 178 -16.85 1.19 5.51
CA LYS A 178 -18.25 1.12 5.96
C LYS A 178 -18.92 -0.21 5.61
N ASN A 179 -18.61 -0.79 4.45
CA ASN A 179 -19.39 -1.88 3.86
C ASN A 179 -18.59 -3.19 3.70
N ARG A 180 -17.60 -3.44 4.57
CA ARG A 180 -16.69 -4.62 4.47
C ARG A 180 -17.36 -5.98 4.39
N LYS A 181 -18.62 -6.11 4.80
CA LYS A 181 -19.38 -7.38 4.84
C LYS A 181 -20.23 -7.61 3.58
N GLU A 182 -20.36 -6.62 2.70
CA GLU A 182 -21.22 -6.74 1.51
C GLU A 182 -20.57 -7.62 0.44
N LYS A 183 -21.38 -8.50 -0.17
CA LYS A 183 -20.97 -9.23 -1.37
C LYS A 183 -20.74 -8.22 -2.51
N ASN A 184 -19.70 -8.44 -3.30
CA ASN A 184 -19.32 -7.55 -4.43
C ASN A 184 -18.98 -6.10 -4.02
N ILE A 185 -18.56 -5.88 -2.76
CA ILE A 185 -18.19 -4.54 -2.29
C ILE A 185 -17.19 -3.83 -3.20
N PHE A 186 -16.19 -4.55 -3.75
CA PHE A 186 -15.19 -3.95 -4.63
C PHE A 186 -15.79 -3.38 -5.92
N TYR A 187 -16.72 -4.13 -6.54
CA TYR A 187 -17.46 -3.66 -7.72
C TYR A 187 -18.37 -2.48 -7.39
N HIS A 188 -19.05 -2.53 -6.24
CA HIS A 188 -19.89 -1.44 -5.77
C HIS A 188 -19.08 -0.15 -5.58
N VAL A 189 -17.93 -0.23 -4.89
CA VAL A 189 -17.04 0.91 -4.69
C VAL A 189 -16.48 1.42 -6.01
N ALA A 190 -16.04 0.53 -6.91
CA ALA A 190 -15.57 0.91 -8.25
C ALA A 190 -16.64 1.71 -9.00
N THR A 191 -17.88 1.24 -8.97
CA THR A 191 -19.02 1.89 -9.63
C THR A 191 -19.25 3.28 -9.05
N LYS A 192 -19.30 3.41 -7.72
CA LYS A 192 -19.50 4.69 -7.03
C LYS A 192 -18.39 5.70 -7.34
N MET A 193 -17.13 5.26 -7.34
CA MET A 193 -15.99 6.11 -7.70
C MET A 193 -16.08 6.57 -9.15
N ARG A 194 -16.55 5.71 -10.06
CA ARG A 194 -16.72 6.05 -11.49
C ARG A 194 -17.91 6.96 -11.76
N GLU A 195 -19.01 6.83 -11.03
CA GLU A 195 -20.14 7.78 -11.08
C GLU A 195 -19.64 9.20 -10.73
N VAL A 196 -18.85 9.34 -9.67
CA VAL A 196 -18.24 10.63 -9.29
C VAL A 196 -17.20 11.08 -10.32
N GLY A 197 -16.37 10.16 -10.83
CA GLY A 197 -15.38 10.48 -11.86
C GLY A 197 -16.00 11.05 -13.12
N ARG A 198 -17.13 10.48 -13.59
CA ARG A 198 -17.90 10.99 -14.74
C ARG A 198 -18.47 12.38 -14.48
N LEU A 199 -18.94 12.66 -13.26
CA LEU A 199 -19.40 14.00 -12.90
C LEU A 199 -18.27 15.04 -13.01
N VAL A 200 -17.08 14.73 -12.50
CA VAL A 200 -15.93 15.64 -12.57
C VAL A 200 -15.47 15.85 -14.01
N ASP A 201 -15.47 14.79 -14.81
CA ASP A 201 -15.15 14.85 -16.24
C ASP A 201 -16.11 15.77 -17.02
N GLN A 202 -17.43 15.62 -16.75
CA GLN A 202 -18.46 16.47 -17.33
C GLN A 202 -18.29 17.94 -16.91
N LEU A 203 -18.03 18.19 -15.63
CA LEU A 203 -17.82 19.55 -15.10
C LEU A 203 -16.59 20.22 -15.70
N ARG A 204 -15.50 19.48 -15.87
CA ARG A 204 -14.28 19.97 -16.54
C ARG A 204 -14.55 20.38 -17.97
N SER A 205 -15.31 19.56 -18.70
CA SER A 205 -15.70 19.83 -20.08
C SER A 205 -16.57 21.10 -20.19
N GLN A 206 -17.57 21.24 -19.32
CA GLN A 206 -18.48 22.40 -19.33
C GLN A 206 -17.83 23.72 -18.88
N THR A 207 -16.76 23.65 -18.09
CA THR A 207 -16.11 24.84 -17.52
C THR A 207 -14.76 25.18 -18.17
N GLN A 208 -14.46 24.58 -19.33
CA GLN A 208 -13.18 24.75 -20.02
C GLN A 208 -11.97 24.51 -19.10
N GLY A 209 -12.09 23.56 -18.17
CA GLY A 209 -11.03 23.23 -17.21
C GLY A 209 -10.84 24.19 -16.04
N SER A 210 -11.73 25.17 -15.84
CA SER A 210 -11.72 26.06 -14.65
C SER A 210 -11.79 25.25 -13.35
N ILE A 211 -12.59 24.17 -13.35
CA ILE A 211 -12.66 23.22 -12.24
C ILE A 211 -11.61 22.13 -12.43
N LYS A 212 -10.48 22.24 -11.73
CA LYS A 212 -9.37 21.27 -11.79
C LYS A 212 -9.52 20.13 -10.81
N GLN A 213 -10.15 20.34 -9.67
CA GLN A 213 -10.24 19.37 -8.57
C GLN A 213 -11.68 19.25 -8.06
N LEU A 214 -12.11 18.05 -7.64
CA LEU A 214 -13.46 17.81 -7.13
C LEU A 214 -13.80 18.71 -5.93
N GLU A 215 -12.81 19.11 -5.15
CA GLU A 215 -12.94 20.05 -4.03
C GLU A 215 -13.60 21.36 -4.46
N GLN A 216 -13.32 21.85 -5.67
CA GLN A 216 -13.90 23.10 -6.20
C GLN A 216 -15.36 22.92 -6.61
N CYS A 217 -15.79 21.70 -6.95
CA CYS A 217 -17.20 21.38 -7.24
C CYS A 217 -18.07 21.46 -5.97
N LEU A 218 -17.48 21.26 -4.80
CA LEU A 218 -18.18 21.19 -3.51
C LEU A 218 -18.36 22.56 -2.85
N GLU A 219 -18.10 23.64 -3.57
CA GLU A 219 -18.40 25.00 -3.14
C GLU A 219 -19.83 25.41 -3.53
N PRO A 220 -20.54 26.17 -2.67
CA PRO A 220 -21.90 26.61 -2.97
C PRO A 220 -22.02 27.35 -4.32
N ALA A 221 -21.02 28.17 -4.66
CA ALA A 221 -20.98 28.90 -5.93
C ALA A 221 -20.93 27.98 -7.16
N SER A 222 -20.43 26.76 -7.02
CA SER A 222 -20.35 25.77 -8.10
C SER A 222 -21.62 24.94 -8.23
N PHE A 223 -22.53 24.98 -7.25
CA PHE A 223 -23.69 24.08 -7.18
C PHE A 223 -24.59 24.11 -8.42
N PRO A 224 -24.95 25.28 -9.01
CA PRO A 224 -25.75 25.30 -10.23
C PRO A 224 -25.09 24.55 -11.40
N LYS A 225 -23.76 24.69 -11.54
CA LYS A 225 -22.98 23.97 -12.56
C LYS A 225 -22.98 22.46 -12.31
N VAL A 226 -22.88 22.05 -11.04
CA VAL A 226 -22.97 20.64 -10.63
C VAL A 226 -24.33 20.04 -10.99
N VAL A 227 -25.44 20.75 -10.71
CA VAL A 227 -26.78 20.30 -11.08
C VAL A 227 -26.89 20.13 -12.60
N GLN A 228 -26.37 21.09 -13.38
CA GLN A 228 -26.39 21.00 -14.83
C GLN A 228 -25.56 19.82 -15.35
N ALA A 229 -24.38 19.56 -14.78
CA ALA A 229 -23.57 18.40 -15.12
C ALA A 229 -24.29 17.09 -14.79
N ILE A 230 -24.97 16.99 -13.64
CA ILE A 230 -25.78 15.83 -13.26
C ILE A 230 -26.91 15.59 -14.27
N LYS A 231 -27.59 16.65 -14.71
CA LYS A 231 -28.63 16.53 -15.73
C LYS A 231 -28.11 15.91 -17.02
N VAL A 232 -26.93 16.34 -17.48
CA VAL A 232 -26.31 15.80 -18.70
C VAL A 232 -25.92 14.34 -18.53
N ILE A 233 -25.19 13.97 -17.47
CA ILE A 233 -24.71 12.57 -17.31
C ILE A 233 -25.83 11.57 -17.03
N CYS A 234 -27.00 12.04 -16.59
CA CYS A 234 -28.17 11.22 -16.30
C CYS A 234 -29.19 11.18 -17.44
N GLY A 235 -28.91 11.84 -18.57
CA GLY A 235 -29.79 11.89 -19.74
C GLY A 235 -31.11 12.61 -19.44
N PHE A 236 -31.06 13.81 -18.86
CA PHE A 236 -32.26 14.60 -18.58
C PHE A 236 -32.87 15.15 -19.88
N ASP A 237 -34.14 14.84 -20.10
CA ASP A 237 -34.96 15.39 -21.18
C ASP A 237 -35.76 16.61 -20.64
N PRO A 238 -35.47 17.84 -21.09
CA PRO A 238 -36.17 19.04 -20.62
C PRO A 238 -37.62 19.13 -21.10
N VAL A 239 -37.98 18.46 -22.20
CA VAL A 239 -39.35 18.46 -22.75
C VAL A 239 -40.23 17.52 -21.95
N LYS A 240 -39.73 16.30 -21.68
CA LYS A 240 -40.47 15.29 -20.91
C LYS A 240 -40.31 15.44 -19.40
N ASN A 241 -39.35 16.25 -18.95
CA ASN A 241 -38.95 16.40 -17.55
C ASN A 241 -38.60 15.07 -16.87
N THR A 242 -37.91 14.19 -17.60
CA THR A 242 -37.53 12.85 -17.15
C THR A 242 -36.03 12.61 -17.31
N TYR A 243 -35.51 11.60 -16.61
CA TYR A 243 -34.11 11.16 -16.73
C TYR A 243 -34.08 9.79 -17.38
N GLU A 244 -33.13 9.56 -18.29
CA GLU A 244 -32.84 8.23 -18.83
C GLU A 244 -32.46 7.23 -17.71
N ILE A 245 -31.72 7.70 -16.70
CA ILE A 245 -31.37 6.90 -15.51
C ILE A 245 -31.92 7.59 -14.25
N PRO A 246 -33.20 7.37 -13.87
CA PRO A 246 -33.85 8.10 -12.77
C PRO A 246 -33.18 7.95 -11.40
N SER A 247 -32.53 6.81 -11.15
CA SER A 247 -31.88 6.55 -9.86
C SER A 247 -30.53 7.25 -9.70
N LEU A 248 -29.89 7.65 -10.80
CA LEU A 248 -28.52 8.17 -10.79
C LEU A 248 -28.38 9.57 -10.18
N PRO A 249 -29.28 10.56 -10.45
CA PRO A 249 -29.22 11.87 -9.80
C PRO A 249 -29.20 11.76 -8.27
N THR A 250 -30.09 10.94 -7.71
CA THR A 250 -30.18 10.70 -6.27
C THR A 250 -28.91 10.04 -5.72
N LYS A 251 -28.39 9.01 -6.41
CA LYS A 251 -27.13 8.34 -6.03
C LYS A 251 -25.94 9.30 -6.00
N ILE A 252 -25.83 10.17 -7.00
CA ILE A 252 -24.77 11.18 -7.07
C ILE A 252 -24.96 12.25 -5.99
N GLY A 253 -26.20 12.67 -5.70
CA GLY A 253 -26.51 13.57 -4.59
C GLY A 253 -26.01 13.04 -3.24
N PHE A 254 -26.25 11.77 -2.95
CA PHE A 254 -25.72 11.12 -1.74
C PHE A 254 -24.19 11.06 -1.73
N ALA A 255 -23.56 10.73 -2.87
CA ALA A 255 -22.11 10.73 -2.99
C ALA A 255 -21.52 12.13 -2.70
N LEU A 256 -22.10 13.19 -3.26
CA LEU A 256 -21.68 14.57 -3.03
C LEU A 256 -21.80 14.98 -1.56
N LYS A 257 -22.87 14.56 -0.87
CA LYS A 257 -23.05 14.82 0.57
C LYS A 257 -21.93 14.17 1.40
N GLU A 258 -21.57 12.93 1.08
CA GLU A 258 -20.44 12.24 1.73
C GLU A 258 -19.10 12.91 1.40
N LEU A 259 -18.88 13.29 0.14
CA LEU A 259 -17.67 14.00 -0.29
C LEU A 259 -17.50 15.35 0.43
N LYS A 260 -18.59 16.11 0.59
CA LYS A 260 -18.57 17.36 1.37
C LYS A 260 -18.23 17.10 2.84
N ARG A 261 -18.78 16.05 3.45
CA ARG A 261 -18.41 15.64 4.82
C ARG A 261 -16.92 15.30 4.93
N ILE A 262 -16.38 14.54 3.98
CA ILE A 262 -14.95 14.20 3.93
C ILE A 262 -14.11 15.46 3.81
N LYS A 263 -14.47 16.37 2.90
CA LYS A 263 -13.80 17.66 2.71
C LYS A 263 -13.82 18.51 3.98
N ASN A 264 -14.96 18.60 4.67
CA ASN A 264 -15.06 19.35 5.93
C ASN A 264 -14.16 18.76 7.02
N ILE A 265 -14.04 17.43 7.08
CA ILE A 265 -13.06 16.78 7.97
C ILE A 265 -11.64 17.20 7.59
N TRP A 266 -11.29 17.38 6.31
CA TRP A 266 -9.97 17.89 5.97
C TRP A 266 -9.75 19.33 6.44
N SER A 267 -10.75 20.20 6.33
CA SER A 267 -10.67 21.59 6.79
C SER A 267 -10.54 21.72 8.31
N ASN A 268 -11.20 20.84 9.07
CA ASN A 268 -11.18 20.87 10.53
C ASN A 268 -9.86 20.35 11.16
N TYR A 269 -8.98 19.72 10.37
CA TYR A 269 -7.68 19.20 10.80
C TYR A 269 -6.50 20.05 10.28
N SER A 270 -6.67 21.37 10.25
CA SER A 270 -5.70 22.35 9.71
C SER A 270 -4.27 22.31 10.34
N THR A 271 -4.05 21.60 11.45
CA THR A 271 -2.71 21.40 12.04
C THR A 271 -2.03 20.07 11.71
N SER A 272 -2.68 19.12 11.02
CA SER A 272 -2.05 17.83 10.67
C SER A 272 -1.59 17.77 9.22
N LYS A 273 -0.54 18.55 8.91
CA LYS A 273 0.36 18.33 7.74
C LYS A 273 0.84 16.86 7.65
N TYR A 274 0.70 16.09 8.74
CA TYR A 274 1.08 14.68 8.90
C TYR A 274 0.04 13.69 8.39
N TYR A 275 -1.25 13.91 8.60
CA TYR A 275 -2.30 12.97 8.15
C TYR A 275 -2.44 13.01 6.63
N THR A 276 -2.40 14.22 6.06
CA THR A 276 -2.44 14.40 4.62
C THR A 276 -1.19 13.86 3.92
N LYS A 277 0.01 14.00 4.50
CA LYS A 277 1.25 13.35 4.00
C LYS A 277 1.17 11.83 4.07
N ARG A 278 0.56 11.25 5.11
CA ARG A 278 0.52 9.81 5.33
C ARG A 278 -0.34 9.07 4.29
N ILE A 279 -1.39 9.71 3.77
CA ILE A 279 -2.23 9.24 2.65
C ILE A 279 -1.56 9.48 1.28
N ILE A 280 -0.87 10.62 1.09
CA ILE A 280 -0.16 10.93 -0.17
C ILE A 280 1.04 9.99 -0.39
N VAL A 281 1.79 9.69 0.67
CA VAL A 281 2.99 8.83 0.59
C VAL A 281 2.62 7.35 0.37
N THR A 282 1.45 6.90 0.82
CA THR A 282 0.95 5.53 0.54
C THR A 282 0.47 5.34 -0.88
N ARG A 283 -0.11 6.37 -1.50
CA ARG A 283 -0.78 6.33 -2.82
C ARG A 283 0.15 6.41 -4.04
N SER A 284 1.45 6.63 -3.84
CA SER A 284 2.33 7.16 -4.89
C SER A 284 3.18 6.14 -5.67
N THR A 285 3.33 4.89 -5.25
CA THR A 285 4.22 3.94 -5.97
C THR A 285 3.44 3.04 -6.92
N THR A 286 2.45 2.30 -6.43
CA THR A 286 1.69 1.33 -7.26
C THR A 286 0.82 1.98 -8.34
N MET A 287 0.22 3.14 -8.05
CA MET A 287 -0.54 3.92 -9.04
C MET A 287 0.38 4.58 -10.08
N ARG A 288 1.58 5.02 -9.66
CA ARG A 288 2.58 5.60 -10.55
C ARG A 288 3.17 4.53 -11.47
N ASP A 289 3.40 3.32 -10.97
CA ASP A 289 3.85 2.18 -11.76
C ASP A 289 2.79 1.82 -12.85
N LYS A 290 1.50 1.72 -12.51
CA LYS A 290 0.42 1.51 -13.50
C LYS A 290 0.21 2.67 -14.49
N LEU A 291 0.32 3.92 -14.03
CA LEU A 291 0.26 5.08 -14.93
C LEU A 291 1.50 5.14 -15.84
N SER A 292 2.67 4.67 -15.36
CA SER A 292 3.91 4.63 -16.13
C SER A 292 3.97 3.47 -17.15
N GLU A 293 3.30 2.35 -16.87
CA GLU A 293 3.10 1.26 -17.84
C GLU A 293 2.34 1.77 -19.09
N ARG A 294 1.44 2.76 -18.93
CA ARG A 294 0.74 3.40 -20.04
C ARG A 294 1.62 4.37 -20.84
N THR A 295 2.50 5.12 -20.18
CA THR A 295 3.44 6.02 -20.88
C THR A 295 4.53 5.25 -21.63
N ASN A 296 4.87 4.04 -21.17
CA ASN A 296 5.87 3.19 -21.84
C ASN A 296 5.26 2.25 -22.90
N GLY A 297 3.96 1.97 -22.84
CA GLY A 297 3.23 1.13 -23.80
C GLY A 297 2.84 1.83 -25.12
N THR A 298 3.27 3.07 -25.36
CA THR A 298 3.03 3.80 -26.62
C THR A 298 4.27 3.87 -27.54
N ARG A 299 5.30 3.06 -27.29
CA ARG A 299 6.39 2.85 -28.26
C ARG A 299 6.50 1.38 -28.66
N ASN A 300 6.33 1.17 -29.95
CA ASN A 300 6.49 -0.07 -30.72
C ASN A 300 5.37 -1.11 -30.56
N VAL A 301 4.31 -0.91 -31.34
CA VAL A 301 3.61 -2.04 -31.97
C VAL A 301 4.39 -2.34 -33.26
N PRO A 302 5.09 -3.49 -33.40
CA PRO A 302 5.61 -3.90 -34.69
C PRO A 302 4.43 -4.30 -35.58
N TYR A 303 4.28 -3.62 -36.72
CA TYR A 303 3.41 -4.09 -37.79
C TYR A 303 3.85 -5.50 -38.20
N LEU A 304 2.98 -6.48 -37.95
CA LEU A 304 3.05 -7.79 -38.59
C LEU A 304 2.78 -7.59 -40.09
N LYS A 305 3.81 -7.74 -40.91
CA LYS A 305 3.66 -7.85 -42.37
C LYS A 305 2.95 -9.18 -42.68
N HIS A 306 1.86 -9.10 -43.43
CA HIS A 306 1.22 -10.27 -44.02
C HIS A 306 2.12 -10.85 -45.12
N PRO A 307 2.20 -12.18 -45.28
CA PRO A 307 2.90 -12.79 -46.39
C PRO A 307 2.05 -12.68 -47.67
N THR A 308 2.72 -12.33 -48.76
CA THR A 308 2.29 -12.45 -50.16
C THR A 308 2.12 -13.90 -50.57
#